data_AF-H9MB11-F1
#
_entry.id   AF-H9MB11-F1
#
_cell.length_a   1.000
_cell.length_b   1.000
_cell.length_c   1.000
_cell.angle_alpha   90.00
_cell.angle_beta   90.00
_cell.angle_gamma   90.00
#
_symmetry.space_group_name_H-M   'P 1'
#
loop_
_entity.id
_entity.type
_entity.pdbx_description
1 polymer ?
#
loop_
_entity_poly.entity_id
_entity_poly.type
_entity_poly.pdbx_seq_one_letter_code
_entity_poly.pdbx_strand_id
1 'polypeptide(L)'
;DLNTFYAQVKRVLRKPGGVIAVWAYWKPSVSSVVDEVFGPFLEHVLPFFDPWARLVFKEYRTLPFPFPSHPAAGGDLVIDLEIEEMRTLEEYLNFLRTWSAVVNSKGLLSDDFIRQFEEAWGGPAHLARTVKIPLFLKVGMV
;
A
#
# COMPACT_ATOMS: atom_id res chain seq x y z
N ASP A 1 -9.34 15.49 -6.97
CA ASP A 1 -10.17 15.41 -8.19
C ASP A 1 -9.34 14.83 -9.33
N LEU A 2 -9.77 13.71 -9.93
CA LEU A 2 -9.00 13.03 -10.99
C LEU A 2 -9.04 13.77 -12.33
N ASN A 3 -10.19 14.37 -12.69
CA ASN A 3 -10.35 15.06 -13.97
C ASN A 3 -9.43 16.27 -14.09
N THR A 4 -9.38 17.09 -13.03
CA THR A 4 -8.48 18.25 -12.94
C THR A 4 -7.03 17.81 -12.98
N PHE A 5 -6.66 16.75 -12.26
CA PHE A 5 -5.31 16.20 -12.28
C PHE A 5 -4.91 15.73 -13.69
N TYR A 6 -5.73 14.92 -14.34
CA TYR A 6 -5.44 14.42 -15.70
C TYR A 6 -5.40 15.51 -16.77
N ALA A 7 -6.21 16.57 -16.62
CA ALA A 7 -6.10 17.75 -17.49
C ALA A 7 -4.73 18.43 -17.35
N GLN A 8 -4.20 18.55 -16.13
CA GLN A 8 -2.86 19.11 -15.89
C GLN A 8 -1.75 18.20 -16.42
N VAL A 9 -1.88 16.88 -16.23
CA VAL A 9 -0.94 15.88 -16.76
C VAL A 9 -0.82 16.02 -18.29
N LYS A 10 -1.96 16.04 -18.99
CA LYS A 10 -2.02 16.25 -20.46
C LYS A 10 -1.39 17.57 -20.89
N ARG A 11 -1.63 18.65 -20.14
CA ARG A 11 -1.08 19.98 -20.44
C ARG A 11 0.45 20.04 -20.29
N VAL A 12 0.98 19.44 -19.24
CA VAL A 12 2.40 19.50 -18.88
C VAL A 12 3.23 18.50 -19.68
N LEU A 13 2.72 17.29 -19.91
CA LEU A 13 3.40 16.22 -20.63
C LEU A 13 3.07 16.17 -22.13
N ARG A 14 2.58 17.26 -22.72
CA ARG A 14 2.15 17.36 -24.14
C ARG A 14 3.24 17.11 -25.20
N LYS A 15 4.50 16.95 -24.80
CA LYS A 15 5.60 16.69 -25.75
C LYS A 15 5.65 15.18 -26.04
N PRO A 16 6.07 14.77 -27.25
CA PRO A 16 6.23 13.36 -27.57
C PRO A 16 7.08 12.62 -26.52
N GLY A 17 6.62 11.46 -26.10
CA GLY A 17 7.27 10.65 -25.06
C GLY A 17 6.89 11.02 -23.62
N GLY A 18 5.85 11.82 -23.41
CA GLY A 18 5.28 12.07 -22.08
C GLY A 18 4.78 10.77 -21.44
N VAL A 19 5.19 10.53 -20.19
CA VAL A 19 4.78 9.35 -19.41
C VAL A 19 4.26 9.77 -18.06
N ILE A 20 3.13 9.19 -17.65
CA ILE A 20 2.64 9.23 -16.29
C ILE A 20 2.69 7.83 -15.68
N ALA A 21 3.25 7.74 -14.48
CA ALA A 21 3.17 6.56 -13.64
C ALA A 21 2.48 6.94 -12.33
N VAL A 22 1.42 6.22 -11.99
CA VAL A 22 0.78 6.30 -10.66
C VAL A 22 0.97 4.96 -9.98
N TRP A 23 1.45 4.98 -8.73
CA TRP A 23 1.81 3.78 -8.00
C TRP A 23 1.40 3.89 -6.55
N ALA A 24 1.18 2.74 -5.93
CA ALA A 24 0.97 2.62 -4.49
C ALA A 24 1.38 1.22 -4.06
N TYR A 25 1.62 1.07 -2.76
CA TYR A 25 1.80 -0.23 -2.14
C TYR A 25 0.69 -0.45 -1.13
N TRP A 26 0.35 -1.71 -0.87
CA TRP A 26 -0.70 -2.05 0.08
C TRP A 26 -0.46 -3.39 0.76
N LYS A 27 -1.05 -3.54 1.95
CA LYS A 27 -1.19 -4.80 2.71
C LYS A 27 0.13 -5.56 2.90
N PRO A 28 0.98 -5.17 3.87
CA PRO A 28 2.20 -5.92 4.17
C PRO A 28 1.88 -7.36 4.62
N SER A 29 2.80 -8.27 4.34
CA SER A 29 2.81 -9.67 4.79
C SER A 29 4.19 -10.00 5.35
N VAL A 30 4.24 -10.79 6.42
CA VAL A 30 5.50 -11.18 7.08
C VAL A 30 5.64 -12.69 7.13
N SER A 31 4.61 -13.37 7.65
CA SER A 31 4.51 -14.82 7.74
C SER A 31 3.08 -15.19 8.07
N SER A 32 2.66 -16.44 7.83
CA SER A 32 1.29 -16.87 8.12
C SER A 32 0.82 -16.54 9.54
N VAL A 33 1.70 -16.72 10.54
CA VAL A 33 1.38 -16.48 11.96
C VAL A 33 1.20 -14.99 12.26
N VAL A 34 2.05 -14.13 11.73
CA VAL A 34 1.93 -12.67 11.90
C VAL A 34 0.71 -12.14 11.12
N ASP A 35 0.46 -12.70 9.93
CA ASP A 35 -0.62 -12.29 9.06
C ASP A 35 -2.00 -12.66 9.63
N GLU A 36 -2.09 -13.74 10.43
CA GLU A 36 -3.28 -14.12 11.20
C GLU A 36 -3.66 -13.08 12.26
N VAL A 37 -2.69 -12.37 12.85
CA VAL A 37 -2.94 -11.24 13.77
C VAL A 37 -3.22 -9.95 12.99
N PHE A 38 -2.51 -9.75 11.87
CA PHE A 38 -2.67 -8.57 11.03
C PHE A 38 -4.07 -8.46 10.40
N GLY A 39 -4.68 -9.58 10.02
CA GLY A 39 -6.04 -9.61 9.45
C GLY A 39 -7.09 -8.94 10.35
N PRO A 40 -7.29 -9.42 11.59
CA PRO A 40 -8.19 -8.79 12.56
C PRO A 40 -7.83 -7.33 12.83
N PHE A 41 -6.54 -7.00 13.00
CA PHE A 41 -6.11 -5.61 13.17
C PHE A 41 -6.57 -4.74 11.99
N LEU A 42 -6.34 -5.19 10.76
CA LEU A 42 -6.72 -4.47 9.56
C LEU A 42 -8.23 -4.22 9.50
N GLU A 43 -9.07 -5.21 9.81
CA GLU A 43 -10.53 -5.05 9.85
C GLU A 43 -10.98 -3.94 10.82
N HIS A 44 -10.29 -3.80 11.96
CA HIS A 44 -10.57 -2.72 12.91
C HIS A 44 -10.07 -1.35 12.41
N VAL A 45 -8.98 -1.30 11.64
CA VAL A 45 -8.43 -0.05 11.07
C VAL A 45 -9.25 0.44 9.86
N LEU A 46 -9.80 -0.48 9.05
CA LEU A 46 -10.46 -0.18 7.78
C LEU A 46 -11.51 0.96 7.83
N PRO A 47 -12.38 1.06 8.86
CA PRO A 47 -13.37 2.14 8.96
C PRO A 47 -12.79 3.56 9.07
N PHE A 48 -11.52 3.69 9.44
CA PHE A 48 -10.86 4.99 9.65
C PHE A 48 -10.12 5.51 8.41
N PHE A 49 -10.07 4.72 7.33
CA PHE A 49 -9.50 5.17 6.07
C PHE A 49 -10.45 6.09 5.32
N ASP A 50 -9.86 7.05 4.60
CA ASP A 50 -10.61 7.87 3.64
C ASP A 50 -11.24 6.97 2.55
N PRO A 51 -12.48 7.24 2.11
CA PRO A 51 -13.13 6.43 1.07
C PRO A 51 -12.30 6.25 -0.21
N TRP A 52 -11.45 7.23 -0.57
CA TRP A 52 -10.56 7.15 -1.73
C TRP A 52 -9.46 6.08 -1.58
N ALA A 53 -9.11 5.66 -0.36
CA ALA A 53 -8.18 4.56 -0.12
C ALA A 53 -8.67 3.23 -0.70
N ARG A 54 -9.97 3.07 -0.97
CA ARG A 54 -10.52 1.91 -1.68
C ARG A 54 -9.87 1.67 -3.04
N LEU A 55 -9.38 2.71 -3.71
CA LEU A 55 -8.64 2.57 -4.96
C LEU A 55 -7.31 1.82 -4.76
N VAL A 56 -6.62 2.08 -3.64
CA VAL A 56 -5.39 1.39 -3.23
C VAL A 56 -5.71 -0.06 -2.82
N PHE A 57 -6.82 -0.28 -2.09
CA PHE A 57 -7.23 -1.64 -1.70
C PHE A 57 -7.62 -2.53 -2.90
N LYS A 58 -7.99 -1.91 -4.02
CA LYS A 58 -8.23 -2.58 -5.30
C LYS A 58 -7.02 -2.54 -6.23
N GLU A 59 -5.84 -2.22 -5.69
CA GLU A 59 -4.55 -2.21 -6.38
C GLU A 59 -4.58 -1.39 -7.68
N TYR A 60 -5.31 -0.27 -7.64
CA TYR A 60 -5.62 0.59 -8.79
C TYR A 60 -6.25 -0.10 -10.02
N ARG A 61 -6.68 -1.36 -9.92
CA ARG A 61 -7.38 -2.05 -11.01
C ARG A 61 -8.66 -1.33 -11.43
N THR A 62 -9.35 -0.72 -10.46
CA THR A 62 -10.57 0.07 -10.69
C THR A 62 -10.32 1.58 -10.84
N LEU A 63 -9.07 2.05 -10.82
CA LEU A 63 -8.74 3.47 -11.01
C LEU A 63 -9.03 3.86 -12.47
N PRO A 64 -9.93 4.84 -12.75
CA PRO A 64 -10.12 5.38 -14.08
C PRO A 64 -8.81 5.98 -14.58
N PHE A 65 -8.28 5.47 -15.69
CA PHE A 65 -6.96 5.85 -16.19
C PHE A 65 -7.02 6.11 -17.69
N PRO A 66 -7.19 7.39 -18.13
CA PRO A 66 -7.48 7.74 -19.52
C PRO A 66 -6.21 7.89 -20.38
N PHE A 67 -5.18 7.12 -20.08
CA PHE A 67 -3.89 7.13 -20.77
C PHE A 67 -3.65 5.75 -21.37
N PRO A 68 -3.28 5.66 -22.67
CA PRO A 68 -2.92 4.39 -23.29
C PRO A 68 -1.77 3.71 -22.52
N SER A 69 -1.87 2.39 -22.31
CA SER A 69 -0.84 1.63 -21.57
C SER A 69 0.54 1.78 -22.22
N HIS A 70 1.57 2.01 -21.41
CA HIS A 70 2.95 2.10 -21.87
C HIS A 70 3.47 0.72 -22.30
N PRO A 71 4.31 0.59 -23.35
CA PRO A 71 4.83 -0.72 -23.80
C PRO A 71 5.51 -1.56 -22.71
N ALA A 72 6.18 -0.91 -21.77
CA ALA A 72 6.81 -1.55 -20.61
C ALA A 72 5.81 -2.26 -19.66
N ALA A 73 4.51 -1.98 -19.77
CA ALA A 73 3.47 -2.67 -19.01
C ALA A 73 3.04 -4.01 -19.64
N GLY A 74 3.65 -4.42 -20.76
CA GLY A 74 3.41 -5.75 -21.34
C GLY A 74 2.00 -6.00 -21.86
N GLY A 75 1.17 -4.95 -22.00
CA GLY A 75 -0.24 -5.06 -22.37
C GLY A 75 -1.20 -5.05 -21.17
N ASP A 76 -0.68 -5.18 -19.94
CA ASP A 76 -1.48 -5.04 -18.74
C ASP A 76 -1.76 -3.57 -18.42
N LEU A 77 -2.88 -3.32 -17.75
CA LEU A 77 -3.26 -1.99 -17.28
C LEU A 77 -2.62 -1.65 -15.92
N VAL A 78 -2.16 -2.67 -15.19
CA VAL A 78 -1.49 -2.57 -13.89
C VAL A 78 -0.27 -3.49 -13.92
N ILE A 79 0.89 -2.95 -13.52
CA ILE A 79 2.11 -3.71 -13.29
C ILE A 79 2.16 -4.03 -11.80
N ASP A 80 2.35 -5.30 -11.46
CA ASP A 80 2.50 -5.78 -10.09
C ASP A 80 4.00 -6.06 -9.79
N LEU A 81 4.48 -5.54 -8.67
CA LEU A 81 5.83 -5.64 -8.11
C LEU A 81 5.73 -5.95 -6.60
N GLU A 82 6.86 -6.24 -5.96
CA GLU A 82 6.94 -6.48 -4.52
C GLU A 82 8.08 -5.66 -3.92
N ILE A 83 7.79 -4.96 -2.82
CA ILE A 83 8.79 -4.37 -1.93
C ILE A 83 9.16 -5.45 -0.91
N GLU A 84 10.45 -5.69 -0.71
CA GLU A 84 10.96 -6.59 0.31
C GLU A 84 11.92 -5.84 1.23
N GLU A 85 11.62 -5.81 2.53
CA GLU A 85 12.41 -5.11 3.54
C GLU A 85 12.62 -6.00 4.78
N MET A 86 13.79 -5.90 5.40
CA MET A 86 14.02 -6.50 6.72
C MET A 86 13.59 -5.52 7.79
N ARG A 87 12.66 -5.91 8.66
CA ARG A 87 12.15 -5.08 9.76
C ARG A 87 12.19 -5.88 11.06
N THR A 88 12.58 -5.25 12.15
CA THR A 88 12.27 -5.74 13.51
C THR A 88 10.78 -5.59 13.80
N LEU A 89 10.29 -6.21 14.88
CA LEU A 89 8.89 -6.05 15.30
C LEU A 89 8.58 -4.57 15.59
N GLU A 90 9.47 -3.88 16.28
CA GLU A 90 9.30 -2.46 16.63
C GLU A 90 9.16 -1.60 15.36
N GLU A 91 10.01 -1.81 14.36
CA GLU A 91 9.94 -1.09 13.09
C GLU A 91 8.67 -1.41 12.29
N TYR A 92 8.20 -2.65 12.34
CA TYR A 92 6.94 -3.06 11.71
C TYR A 92 5.75 -2.38 12.38
N LEU A 93 5.66 -2.38 13.72
CA LEU A 93 4.62 -1.69 14.47
C LEU A 93 4.69 -0.17 14.25
N ASN A 94 5.89 0.41 14.20
CA ASN A 94 6.09 1.82 13.87
C ASN A 94 5.63 2.15 12.46
N PHE A 95 5.89 1.27 11.48
CA PHE A 95 5.34 1.42 10.13
C PHE A 95 3.80 1.45 10.15
N LEU A 96 3.14 0.53 10.87
CA LEU A 96 1.67 0.54 11.01
C LEU A 96 1.16 1.82 11.69
N ARG A 97 1.88 2.37 12.68
CA ARG A 97 1.54 3.64 13.34
C ARG A 97 1.55 4.85 12.40
N THR A 98 2.28 4.77 11.28
CA THR A 98 2.28 5.87 10.28
C THR A 98 1.00 5.94 9.46
N TRP A 99 0.15 4.91 9.50
CA TRP A 99 -1.08 4.89 8.71
C TRP A 99 -2.06 5.94 9.23
N SER A 100 -2.55 6.78 8.32
CA SER A 100 -3.51 7.84 8.66
C SER A 100 -4.75 7.29 9.39
N ALA A 101 -5.22 6.10 9.02
CA ALA A 101 -6.32 5.42 9.69
C ALA A 101 -5.99 5.03 11.14
N VAL A 102 -4.77 4.57 11.41
CA VAL A 102 -4.31 4.28 12.79
C VAL A 102 -4.22 5.57 13.60
N VAL A 103 -3.69 6.64 13.03
CA VAL A 103 -3.66 7.96 13.69
C VAL A 103 -5.08 8.46 13.99
N ASN A 104 -5.99 8.37 13.02
CA ASN A 104 -7.38 8.85 13.13
C ASN A 104 -8.22 8.01 14.10
N SER A 105 -7.87 6.73 14.28
CA SER A 105 -8.57 5.81 15.17
C SER A 105 -8.40 6.13 16.67
N LYS A 106 -7.44 7.00 17.04
CA LYS A 106 -7.12 7.38 18.43
C LYS A 106 -6.77 6.20 19.35
N GLY A 107 -5.95 5.25 18.86
CA GLY A 107 -5.37 4.21 19.72
C GLY A 107 -5.78 2.77 19.37
N LEU A 108 -6.05 2.48 18.10
CA LEU A 108 -6.48 1.15 17.68
C LEU A 108 -5.35 0.11 17.64
N LEU A 109 -4.09 0.55 17.60
CA LEU A 109 -2.95 -0.29 17.95
C LEU A 109 -2.84 -0.36 19.48
N SER A 110 -3.79 -1.05 20.10
CA SER A 110 -3.89 -1.23 21.55
C SER A 110 -2.76 -2.12 22.07
N ASP A 111 -2.54 -2.08 23.39
CA ASP A 111 -1.59 -2.98 24.06
C ASP A 111 -1.91 -4.46 23.80
N ASP A 112 -3.19 -4.81 23.61
CA ASP A 112 -3.60 -6.17 23.28
C ASP A 112 -3.16 -6.59 21.87
N PHE A 113 -3.35 -5.74 20.86
CA PHE A 113 -2.83 -6.02 19.52
C PHE A 113 -1.31 -6.08 19.50
N ILE A 114 -0.63 -5.18 20.22
CA ILE A 114 0.83 -5.20 20.33
C ILE A 114 1.30 -6.55 20.90
N ARG A 115 0.69 -7.02 21.99
CA ARG A 115 1.01 -8.32 22.60
C ARG A 115 0.76 -9.48 21.62
N GLN A 116 -0.36 -9.48 20.90
CA GLN A 116 -0.63 -10.51 19.89
C GLN A 116 0.44 -10.52 18.79
N PHE A 117 0.87 -9.34 18.32
CA PHE A 117 1.96 -9.23 17.36
C PHE A 117 3.29 -9.70 17.95
N GLU A 118 3.60 -9.41 19.21
CA GLU A 118 4.80 -9.91 19.90
C GLU A 118 4.83 -11.44 19.97
N GLU A 119 3.71 -12.05 20.36
CA GLU A 119 3.56 -13.51 20.43
C GLU A 119 3.73 -14.14 19.03
N ALA A 120 3.06 -13.57 18.01
CA ALA A 120 3.13 -14.05 16.64
C ALA A 120 4.50 -13.81 15.99
N TRP A 121 5.21 -12.74 16.38
CA TRP A 121 6.53 -12.45 15.86
C TRP A 121 7.57 -13.48 16.27
N GLY A 122 7.37 -14.20 17.38
CA GLY A 122 8.15 -15.38 17.77
C GLY A 122 9.67 -15.16 17.85
N GLY A 123 10.21 -15.09 19.07
CA GLY A 123 11.64 -14.85 19.31
C GLY A 123 11.91 -13.43 19.79
N PRO A 124 13.19 -13.03 19.93
CA PRO A 124 13.52 -11.69 20.44
C PRO A 124 12.98 -10.58 19.54
N ALA A 125 12.44 -9.50 20.10
CA ALA A 125 11.84 -8.41 19.34
C ALA A 125 12.80 -7.73 18.33
N HIS A 126 14.11 -7.83 18.57
CA HIS A 126 15.17 -7.31 17.68
C HIS A 126 15.50 -8.24 16.51
N LEU A 127 14.91 -9.43 16.44
CA LEU A 127 15.09 -10.32 15.30
C LEU A 127 14.30 -9.76 14.11
N ALA A 128 15.03 -9.31 13.10
CA ALA A 128 14.44 -8.82 11.88
C ALA A 128 13.82 -9.96 11.05
N ARG A 129 12.65 -9.70 10.48
CA ARG A 129 11.95 -10.58 9.54
C ARG A 129 11.74 -9.86 8.21
N THR A 130 11.63 -10.65 7.15
CA THR A 130 11.26 -10.15 5.83
C THR A 130 9.81 -9.71 5.84
N VAL A 131 9.56 -8.45 5.49
CA VAL A 131 8.24 -7.87 5.26
C VAL A 131 8.10 -7.65 3.76
N LYS A 132 7.09 -8.26 3.16
CA LYS A 132 6.74 -8.15 1.75
C LYS A 132 5.53 -7.24 1.60
N ILE A 133 5.59 -6.29 0.68
CA ILE A 133 4.49 -5.36 0.42
C ILE A 133 4.24 -5.32 -1.10
N PRO A 134 3.07 -5.78 -1.56
CA PRO A 134 2.63 -5.58 -2.94
C PRO A 134 2.72 -4.11 -3.34
N LEU A 135 3.43 -3.84 -4.44
CA LEU A 135 3.57 -2.55 -5.08
C LEU A 135 2.95 -2.64 -6.47
N PHE A 136 2.01 -1.78 -6.78
CA PHE A 136 1.30 -1.81 -8.06
C PHE A 136 1.31 -0.43 -8.71
N LEU A 137 1.39 -0.41 -10.03
CA LEU A 137 1.45 0.84 -10.77
C LEU A 137 0.72 0.77 -12.12
N LYS A 138 0.12 1.89 -12.51
CA LYS A 138 -0.39 2.11 -13.88
C LYS A 138 0.55 3.07 -14.58
N VAL A 139 1.03 2.68 -15.76
CA VAL A 139 1.93 3.50 -16.59
C VAL A 139 1.26 3.79 -17.91
N GLY A 140 1.14 5.08 -18.25
CA GLY A 140 0.46 5.52 -19.45
C GLY A 140 1.26 6.53 -20.25
N MET A 141 1.09 6.48 -21.56
CA MET A 141 1.56 7.50 -22.50
C MET A 141 0.60 8.70 -22.47
N VAL A 142 1.15 9.92 -22.56
CA VAL A 142 0.39 11.18 -22.56
C VAL A 142 0.44 11.88 -23.91
#